data_AF-F2SI20-F1
#
_entry.id   AF-F2SI20-F1
#
_cell.length_a   1.000
_cell.length_b   1.000
_cell.length_c   1.000
_cell.angle_alpha   90.00
_cell.angle_beta   90.00
_cell.angle_gamma   90.00
#
_symmetry.space_group_name_H-M   'P 1'
#
loop_
_entity.id
_entity.type
_entity.pdbx_description
1 polymer ?
#
loop_
_entity_poly.entity_id
_entity_poly.type
_entity_poly.pdbx_seq_one_letter_code
_entity_poly.pdbx_strand_id
1 'polypeptide(L)'
;MASSNMQDEIKPPATIESRDVEKSMPSEAEKPDGAPIVVSDKLARQLSARQVQMIAIAGTIGTGLFLGTGKSLATGGPASMLISYSIVGAIVFITMLSLGEMATFVPIAGSFCTYAGRFVDDAFGFALTWNYWFNDAVSTAADLVALQLLLKYWTDSFPGWAFSLIFLFVLVGLNIVSVRAYGEVYGISP
;
A
#
# COMPACT_ATOMS: atom_id res chain seq x y z
N MET A 1 -47.70 -25.87 49.13
CA MET A 1 -46.36 -25.28 49.32
C MET A 1 -45.38 -26.20 48.59
N ALA A 2 -45.17 -26.03 47.29
CA ALA A 2 -44.28 -25.07 46.62
C ALA A 2 -42.77 -25.42 46.75
N SER A 3 -42.16 -25.67 45.59
CA SER A 3 -40.73 -25.58 45.23
C SER A 3 -39.80 -26.78 45.50
N SER A 4 -39.33 -27.47 44.45
CA SER A 4 -38.03 -27.16 43.82
C SER A 4 -37.71 -28.15 42.68
N ASN A 5 -37.48 -27.59 41.50
CA ASN A 5 -36.99 -28.25 40.30
C ASN A 5 -35.46 -28.40 40.33
N MET A 6 -34.97 -29.21 39.38
CA MET A 6 -33.77 -29.01 38.54
C MET A 6 -32.42 -29.64 38.94
N GLN A 7 -32.03 -30.55 38.04
CA GLN A 7 -30.71 -30.68 37.38
C GLN A 7 -29.83 -31.84 37.83
N ASP A 8 -29.96 -32.89 37.01
CA ASP A 8 -29.05 -34.00 36.80
C ASP A 8 -27.59 -33.57 36.64
N GLU A 9 -26.74 -34.40 37.24
CA GLU A 9 -25.30 -34.34 37.30
C GLU A 9 -24.67 -34.59 35.91
N ILE A 10 -24.42 -33.51 35.15
CA ILE A 10 -23.71 -33.56 33.87
C ILE A 10 -22.21 -33.69 34.14
N LYS A 11 -21.69 -34.91 33.96
CA LYS A 11 -20.27 -35.24 33.88
C LYS A 11 -19.62 -34.46 32.71
N PRO A 12 -18.43 -33.84 32.88
CA PRO A 12 -17.80 -33.04 31.83
C PRO A 12 -17.40 -33.92 30.62
N PRO A 13 -17.58 -33.43 29.38
CA PRO A 13 -17.19 -34.17 28.19
C PRO A 13 -15.66 -34.21 28.06
N ALA A 14 -15.15 -35.38 27.68
CA ALA A 14 -13.74 -35.63 27.44
C ALA A 14 -13.18 -34.67 26.38
N THR A 15 -12.01 -34.11 26.67
CA THR A 15 -11.17 -33.34 25.74
C THR A 15 -10.86 -34.19 24.52
N ILE A 16 -11.39 -33.82 23.36
CA ILE A 16 -11.01 -34.42 22.07
C ILE A 16 -9.64 -33.84 21.72
N GLU A 17 -8.59 -34.66 21.81
CA GLU A 17 -7.26 -34.31 21.32
C GLU A 17 -7.30 -34.06 19.81
N SER A 18 -6.70 -32.97 19.37
CA SER A 18 -6.65 -32.48 17.98
C SER A 18 -5.82 -33.35 17.02
N ARG A 19 -5.41 -34.56 17.43
CA ARG A 19 -4.53 -35.44 16.64
C ARG A 19 -5.27 -36.47 15.78
N ASP A 20 -6.57 -36.64 15.97
CA ASP A 20 -7.34 -37.70 15.29
C ASP A 20 -8.10 -37.23 14.04
N VAL A 21 -8.06 -35.93 13.69
CA VAL A 21 -8.76 -35.39 12.51
C VAL A 21 -7.89 -35.41 11.23
N GLU A 22 -6.57 -35.54 11.35
CA GLU A 22 -5.64 -35.49 10.20
C GLU A 22 -5.67 -36.78 9.35
N LYS A 23 -6.18 -37.91 9.86
CA LYS A 23 -5.92 -39.24 9.26
C LYS A 23 -7.02 -39.81 8.36
N SER A 24 -8.01 -39.03 7.94
CA SER A 24 -9.03 -39.59 7.04
C SER A 24 -9.69 -38.55 6.14
N MET A 25 -9.02 -38.16 5.07
CA MET A 25 -9.72 -37.88 3.81
C MET A 25 -8.94 -38.45 2.61
N PRO A 26 -9.63 -39.09 1.64
CA PRO A 26 -9.02 -39.98 0.64
C PRO A 26 -8.35 -39.23 -0.53
N SER A 27 -7.31 -39.85 -1.07
CA SER A 27 -6.76 -39.60 -2.41
C SER A 27 -7.84 -39.75 -3.48
N GLU A 28 -7.73 -38.96 -4.55
CA GLU A 28 -8.50 -39.02 -5.78
C GLU A 28 -10.00 -38.69 -5.69
N ALA A 29 -10.32 -37.40 -5.78
CA ALA A 29 -11.61 -36.92 -6.27
C ALA A 29 -11.37 -36.01 -7.49
N GLU A 30 -11.82 -36.52 -8.62
CA GLU A 30 -11.99 -35.93 -9.95
C GLU A 30 -12.23 -34.41 -9.93
N LYS A 31 -11.34 -33.65 -10.59
CA LYS A 31 -11.51 -32.20 -10.82
C LYS A 31 -12.61 -31.99 -11.86
N PRO A 32 -13.67 -31.21 -11.58
CA PRO A 32 -14.52 -30.70 -12.65
C PRO A 32 -13.72 -29.65 -13.44
N ASP A 33 -13.44 -29.97 -14.71
CA ASP A 33 -12.87 -29.05 -15.69
C ASP A 33 -13.78 -27.82 -15.83
N GLY A 34 -13.26 -26.64 -15.48
CA GLY A 34 -13.92 -25.36 -15.79
C GLY A 34 -13.93 -24.29 -14.69
N ALA A 35 -13.48 -24.57 -13.47
CA ALA A 35 -13.28 -23.51 -12.48
C ALA A 35 -11.93 -22.80 -12.73
N PRO A 36 -11.89 -21.46 -12.89
CA PRO A 36 -10.62 -20.77 -13.00
C PRO A 36 -9.79 -21.07 -11.75
N ILE A 37 -8.58 -21.57 -11.95
CA ILE A 37 -7.61 -21.78 -10.87
C ILE A 37 -7.29 -20.39 -10.32
N VAL A 38 -7.91 -20.02 -9.21
CA VAL A 38 -7.50 -18.89 -8.40
C VAL A 38 -6.19 -19.31 -7.75
N VAL A 39 -5.08 -19.08 -8.46
CA VAL A 39 -3.76 -19.09 -7.85
C VAL A 39 -3.76 -17.90 -6.91
N SER A 40 -4.16 -18.13 -5.65
CA SER A 40 -3.87 -17.21 -4.55
C SER A 40 -2.36 -17.16 -4.45
N ASP A 41 -1.77 -16.21 -5.15
CA ASP A 41 -0.41 -15.76 -4.88
C ASP A 41 -0.37 -15.48 -3.37
N LYS A 42 0.39 -16.28 -2.64
CA LYS A 42 0.55 -16.14 -1.19
C LYS A 42 1.42 -14.91 -0.91
N LEU A 43 0.94 -13.73 -1.31
CA LEU A 43 1.48 -12.47 -0.81
C LEU A 43 1.23 -12.48 0.69
N ALA A 44 2.31 -12.56 1.46
CA ALA A 44 2.25 -12.39 2.89
C ALA A 44 1.69 -10.99 3.15
N ARG A 45 0.41 -10.90 3.55
CA ARG A 45 -0.22 -9.65 3.95
C ARG A 45 0.33 -9.26 5.32
N GLN A 46 1.55 -8.74 5.32
CA GLN A 46 2.32 -8.39 6.53
C GLN A 46 1.80 -7.09 7.19
N LEU A 47 0.94 -6.33 6.49
CA LEU A 47 0.41 -5.06 6.97
C LEU A 47 -1.09 -5.19 7.30
N SER A 48 -1.45 -4.77 8.52
CA SER A 48 -2.84 -4.62 8.96
C SER A 48 -3.55 -3.52 8.18
N ALA A 49 -4.85 -3.65 7.96
CA ALA A 49 -5.68 -2.64 7.30
C ALA A 49 -5.54 -1.25 7.93
N ARG A 50 -5.37 -1.18 9.26
CA ARG A 50 -5.12 0.07 9.97
C ARG A 50 -3.78 0.69 9.60
N GLN A 51 -2.73 -0.11 9.42
CA GLN A 51 -1.40 0.39 9.01
C GLN A 51 -1.46 0.93 7.58
N VAL A 52 -2.12 0.22 6.68
CA VAL A 52 -2.31 0.67 5.29
C VAL A 52 -3.06 2.00 5.23
N GLN A 53 -4.12 2.17 6.02
CA GLN A 53 -4.86 3.44 6.11
C GLN A 53 -4.00 4.57 6.68
N MET A 54 -3.20 4.30 7.73
CA MET A 54 -2.29 5.32 8.28
C MET A 54 -1.22 5.73 7.26
N ILE A 55 -0.68 4.79 6.49
CA ILE A 55 0.27 5.08 5.41
C ILE A 55 -0.40 5.95 4.33
N ALA A 56 -1.62 5.62 3.93
CA ALA A 56 -2.37 6.41 2.95
C ALA A 56 -2.61 7.85 3.43
N ILE A 57 -3.00 8.05 4.69
CA ILE A 57 -3.19 9.38 5.28
C ILE A 57 -1.86 10.14 5.39
N ALA A 58 -0.79 9.47 5.80
CA ALA A 58 0.53 10.07 5.90
C ALA A 58 1.04 10.53 4.53
N GLY A 59 0.85 9.72 3.49
CA GLY A 59 1.22 10.05 2.11
C GLY A 59 0.42 11.21 1.52
N THR A 60 -0.89 11.29 1.79
CA THR A 60 -1.73 12.38 1.26
C THR A 60 -1.50 13.71 1.96
N ILE A 61 -1.23 13.70 3.27
CA ILE A 61 -0.92 14.94 4.01
C ILE A 61 0.46 15.43 3.60
N GLY A 62 1.48 14.57 3.67
CA GLY A 62 2.82 14.79 3.12
C GLY A 62 3.49 16.14 3.42
N THR A 63 4.69 16.30 2.88
CA THR A 63 5.42 17.58 2.82
C THR A 63 4.89 18.46 1.68
N GLY A 64 4.51 17.82 0.56
CA GLY A 64 4.04 18.50 -0.66
C GLY A 64 2.81 19.36 -0.47
N LEU A 65 1.88 18.99 0.42
CA LEU A 65 0.69 19.80 0.70
C LEU A 65 1.08 21.17 1.29
N PHE A 66 2.00 21.21 2.26
CA PHE A 66 2.37 22.45 2.92
C PHE A 66 3.18 23.38 2.01
N LEU A 67 4.18 22.85 1.31
CA LEU A 67 5.00 23.63 0.38
C LEU A 67 4.22 24.06 -0.87
N GLY A 68 3.40 23.16 -1.43
CA GLY A 68 2.61 23.41 -2.63
C GLY A 68 1.42 24.33 -2.39
N THR A 69 0.68 24.13 -1.29
CA THR A 69 -0.48 24.97 -0.93
C THR A 69 -0.03 26.37 -0.54
N GLY A 70 1.08 26.52 0.18
CA GLY A 70 1.61 27.85 0.52
C GLY A 70 1.91 28.71 -0.72
N LYS A 71 2.58 28.12 -1.72
CA LYS A 71 2.85 28.80 -2.99
C LYS A 71 1.58 29.10 -3.77
N SER A 72 0.68 28.13 -3.86
CA SER A 72 -0.58 28.25 -4.63
C SER A 72 -1.53 29.28 -4.00
N LEU A 73 -1.57 29.37 -2.67
CA LEU A 73 -2.36 30.36 -1.95
C LEU A 73 -1.83 31.77 -2.19
N ALA A 74 -0.50 31.94 -2.18
CA ALA A 74 0.15 33.22 -2.44
C ALA A 74 -0.09 33.72 -3.88
N THR A 75 -0.15 32.82 -4.87
CA THR A 75 -0.31 33.20 -6.28
C THR A 75 -1.76 33.23 -6.78
N GLY A 76 -2.64 32.36 -6.27
CA GLY A 76 -3.99 32.13 -6.81
C GLY A 76 -5.13 32.59 -5.91
N GLY A 77 -4.87 32.92 -4.64
CA GLY A 77 -5.92 33.26 -3.67
C GLY A 77 -6.75 32.04 -3.19
N PRO A 78 -7.47 32.18 -2.07
CA PRO A 78 -8.12 31.05 -1.38
C PRO A 78 -9.28 30.42 -2.17
N ALA A 79 -10.00 31.21 -2.96
CA ALA A 79 -11.14 30.71 -3.73
C ALA A 79 -10.72 29.73 -4.85
N SER A 80 -9.62 30.03 -5.56
CA SER A 80 -9.11 29.18 -6.64
C SER A 80 -8.55 27.85 -6.10
N MET A 81 -7.97 27.87 -4.91
CA MET A 81 -7.49 26.67 -4.22
C MET A 81 -8.65 25.72 -3.90
N LEU A 82 -9.75 26.21 -3.33
CA LEU A 82 -10.91 25.38 -2.99
C LEU A 82 -11.56 24.76 -4.23
N ILE A 83 -11.72 25.54 -5.30
CA ILE A 83 -12.27 25.05 -6.57
C ILE A 83 -11.35 23.97 -7.15
N SER A 84 -10.03 24.21 -7.17
CA SER A 84 -9.06 23.26 -7.71
C SER A 84 -9.05 21.94 -6.92
N TYR A 85 -9.02 21.99 -5.59
CA TYR A 85 -9.11 20.80 -4.74
C TYR A 85 -10.43 20.05 -4.93
N SER A 86 -11.54 20.75 -5.11
CA SER A 86 -12.85 20.12 -5.32
C SER A 86 -12.91 19.37 -6.65
N ILE A 87 -12.40 19.97 -7.73
CA ILE A 87 -12.38 19.35 -9.07
C ILE A 87 -11.45 18.14 -9.08
N VAL A 88 -10.21 18.30 -8.60
CA VAL A 88 -9.24 17.21 -8.57
C VAL A 88 -9.71 16.08 -7.64
N GLY A 89 -10.30 16.43 -6.49
CA GLY A 89 -10.88 15.47 -5.56
C GLY A 89 -12.01 14.66 -6.20
N ALA A 90 -12.90 15.29 -6.96
CA ALA A 90 -13.97 14.59 -7.68
C ALA A 90 -13.43 13.62 -8.74
N ILE A 91 -12.42 14.04 -9.51
CA ILE A 91 -11.77 13.19 -10.51
C ILE A 91 -11.14 11.96 -9.85
N VAL A 92 -10.32 12.18 -8.80
CA VAL A 92 -9.64 11.09 -8.08
C VAL A 92 -10.65 10.15 -7.41
N PHE A 93 -11.74 10.68 -6.85
CA PHE A 93 -12.81 9.88 -6.24
C PHE A 93 -13.44 8.93 -7.26
N ILE A 94 -13.81 9.45 -8.44
CA ILE A 94 -14.40 8.63 -9.51
C ILE A 94 -13.39 7.58 -10.00
N THR A 95 -12.13 7.96 -10.21
CA THR A 95 -11.07 7.03 -10.63
C THR A 95 -10.87 5.91 -9.60
N MET A 96 -10.83 6.24 -8.31
CA MET A 96 -10.66 5.25 -7.25
C MET A 96 -11.88 4.34 -7.11
N LEU A 97 -13.09 4.87 -7.33
CA LEU A 97 -14.32 4.08 -7.36
C LEU A 97 -14.30 3.07 -8.51
N SER A 98 -13.93 3.50 -9.72
CA SER A 98 -13.79 2.59 -10.88
C SER A 98 -12.71 1.54 -10.63
N LEU A 99 -11.57 1.92 -10.05
CA LEU A 99 -10.51 0.97 -9.70
C LEU A 99 -10.97 -0.03 -8.62
N GLY A 100 -11.80 0.42 -7.68
CA GLY A 100 -12.41 -0.42 -6.65
C GLY A 100 -13.29 -1.53 -7.24
N GLU A 101 -14.17 -1.19 -8.17
CA GLU A 101 -15.01 -2.17 -8.91
C GLU A 101 -14.15 -3.14 -9.73
N MET A 102 -13.05 -2.68 -10.32
CA MET A 102 -12.11 -3.56 -11.04
C MET A 102 -11.38 -4.53 -10.09
N ALA A 103 -11.00 -4.06 -8.89
CA ALA A 103 -10.30 -4.87 -7.89
C ALA A 103 -11.20 -5.91 -7.21
N THR A 104 -12.51 -5.64 -7.07
CA THR A 104 -13.48 -6.64 -6.58
C THR A 104 -13.84 -7.67 -7.66
N PHE A 105 -13.88 -7.25 -8.93
CA PHE A 105 -14.18 -8.14 -10.06
C PHE A 105 -13.04 -9.12 -10.37
N VAL A 106 -11.79 -8.67 -10.34
CA VAL A 106 -10.62 -9.53 -10.55
C VAL A 106 -9.62 -9.33 -9.40
N PRO A 107 -9.67 -10.15 -8.34
CA PRO A 107 -8.75 -10.00 -7.21
C PRO A 107 -7.37 -10.57 -7.57
N ILE A 108 -6.59 -9.81 -8.35
CA ILE A 108 -5.20 -10.15 -8.67
C ILE A 108 -4.30 -9.49 -7.63
N ALA A 109 -3.33 -10.22 -7.10
CA ALA A 109 -2.25 -9.65 -6.31
C ALA A 109 -1.33 -8.82 -7.24
N GLY A 110 -1.67 -7.55 -7.48
CA GLY A 110 -0.92 -6.66 -8.37
C GLY A 110 -1.19 -5.18 -8.12
N SER A 111 -0.30 -4.32 -8.62
CA SER A 111 -0.48 -2.85 -8.60
C SER A 111 -1.58 -2.43 -9.59
N PHE A 112 -2.09 -1.20 -9.47
CA PHE A 112 -3.05 -0.62 -10.42
C PHE A 112 -2.55 -0.64 -11.87
N CYS A 113 -1.23 -0.60 -12.09
CA CYS A 113 -0.62 -0.77 -13.41
C CYS A 113 -0.94 -2.14 -14.04
N THR A 114 -1.10 -3.19 -13.22
CA THR A 114 -1.47 -4.54 -13.65
C THR A 114 -2.89 -4.56 -14.20
N TYR A 115 -3.82 -3.84 -13.54
CA TYR A 115 -5.18 -3.69 -14.04
C TYR A 115 -5.20 -2.91 -15.36
N ALA A 116 -4.35 -1.89 -15.52
CA ALA A 116 -4.28 -1.14 -16.76
C ALA A 116 -3.76 -1.97 -17.95
N GLY A 117 -2.74 -2.81 -17.74
CA GLY A 117 -2.29 -3.77 -18.77
C GLY A 117 -3.36 -4.80 -19.12
N ARG A 118 -4.08 -5.30 -18.11
CA ARG A 118 -5.11 -6.34 -18.28
C ARG A 118 -6.37 -5.85 -19.00
N PHE A 119 -6.83 -4.63 -18.71
CA PHE A 119 -8.13 -4.13 -19.16
C PHE A 119 -8.06 -3.16 -20.35
N VAL A 120 -6.90 -2.55 -20.62
CA VAL A 120 -6.74 -1.58 -21.72
C VAL A 120 -5.86 -2.16 -22.82
N ASP A 121 -4.56 -2.24 -22.56
CA ASP A 121 -3.55 -2.78 -23.46
C ASP A 121 -2.22 -2.96 -22.72
N ASP A 122 -1.41 -3.95 -23.09
CA ASP A 122 -0.10 -4.19 -22.49
C ASP A 122 0.86 -3.00 -22.68
N ALA A 123 0.81 -2.30 -23.82
CA ALA A 123 1.62 -1.12 -24.07
C ALA A 123 1.19 0.06 -23.19
N PHE A 124 -0.11 0.18 -22.91
CA PHE A 124 -0.64 1.19 -21.99
C PHE A 124 -0.23 0.92 -20.55
N GLY A 125 -0.28 -0.35 -20.11
CA GLY A 125 0.22 -0.77 -18.81
C GLY A 125 1.72 -0.49 -18.61
N PHE A 126 2.54 -0.74 -19.65
CA PHE A 126 3.95 -0.39 -19.64
C PHE A 126 4.17 1.13 -19.53
N ALA A 127 3.48 1.93 -20.36
CA ALA A 127 3.59 3.38 -20.34
C ALA A 127 3.17 3.99 -18.99
N LEU A 128 2.10 3.50 -18.38
CA LEU A 128 1.67 3.92 -17.04
C LEU A 128 2.69 3.59 -15.96
N THR A 129 3.28 2.40 -16.02
CA THR A 129 4.32 2.00 -15.07
C THR A 129 5.52 2.94 -15.14
N TRP A 130 5.95 3.28 -16.36
CA TRP A 130 7.05 4.22 -16.57
C TRP A 130 6.70 5.65 -16.14
N ASN A 131 5.48 6.11 -16.42
CA ASN A 131 4.99 7.41 -15.98
C ASN A 131 4.94 7.51 -14.45
N TYR A 132 4.47 6.46 -13.79
CA TYR A 132 4.40 6.40 -12.33
C TYR A 132 5.79 6.36 -11.69
N TRP A 133 6.71 5.59 -12.27
CA TRP A 133 8.09 5.56 -11.80
C TRP A 133 8.77 6.93 -11.91
N PHE A 134 8.57 7.65 -13.02
CA PHE A 134 9.07 9.02 -13.13
C PHE A 134 8.41 9.97 -12.13
N ASN A 135 7.11 9.85 -11.91
CA ASN A 135 6.40 10.66 -10.93
C ASN A 135 6.98 10.46 -9.52
N ASP A 136 7.22 9.21 -9.13
CA ASP A 136 7.81 8.85 -7.83
C ASP A 136 9.26 9.37 -7.70
N ALA A 137 10.07 9.23 -8.75
CA ALA A 137 11.43 9.76 -8.79
C ALA A 137 11.47 11.30 -8.67
N VAL A 138 10.59 12.00 -9.41
CA VAL A 138 10.46 13.46 -9.34
C VAL A 138 9.93 13.91 -7.97
N SER A 139 8.98 13.18 -7.38
CA SER A 139 8.48 13.45 -6.04
C SER A 139 9.59 13.35 -4.99
N THR A 140 10.40 12.28 -5.05
CA THR A 140 11.55 12.09 -4.16
C THR A 140 12.57 13.22 -4.30
N ALA A 141 12.85 13.65 -5.53
CA ALA A 141 13.73 14.80 -5.77
C ALA A 141 13.13 16.11 -5.22
N ALA A 142 11.82 16.31 -5.35
CA ALA A 142 11.12 17.46 -4.79
C ALA A 142 11.16 17.49 -3.25
N ASP A 143 11.02 16.33 -2.60
CA ASP A 143 11.15 16.21 -1.14
C ASP A 143 12.57 16.58 -0.66
N LEU A 144 13.61 16.19 -1.40
CA LEU A 144 14.99 16.58 -1.10
C LEU A 144 15.19 18.11 -1.21
N VAL A 145 14.61 18.72 -2.24
CA VAL A 145 14.61 20.19 -2.44
C VAL A 145 13.83 20.89 -1.33
N ALA A 146 12.71 20.33 -0.88
CA ALA A 146 11.92 20.85 0.22
C ALA A 146 12.67 20.81 1.55
N LEU A 147 13.38 19.71 1.84
CA LEU A 147 14.24 19.59 3.02
C LEU A 147 15.34 20.64 3.04
N GLN A 148 15.95 20.91 1.88
CA GLN A 148 16.96 21.98 1.74
C GLN A 148 16.37 23.35 2.12
N LEU A 149 15.14 23.63 1.68
CA LEU A 149 14.49 24.92 1.91
C LEU A 149 14.09 25.07 3.37
N LEU A 150 13.63 23.98 3.99
CA LEU A 150 13.29 23.92 5.40
C LEU A 150 14.51 24.18 6.29
N LEU A 151 15.66 23.58 5.99
CA LEU A 151 16.89 23.82 6.76
C LEU A 151 17.39 25.26 6.62
N LYS A 152 17.28 25.83 5.41
CA LYS A 152 17.62 27.23 5.16
C LYS A 152 16.78 28.20 6.02
N TYR A 153 15.54 27.83 6.36
CA TYR A 153 14.71 28.65 7.24
C TYR A 153 15.31 28.83 8.66
N TRP A 154 16.09 27.86 9.15
CA TRP A 154 16.70 27.90 10.50
C TRP A 154 18.20 28.22 10.52
N THR A 155 18.93 27.96 9.44
CA THR A 155 20.38 28.16 9.38
C THR A 155 20.82 28.49 7.94
N ASP A 156 21.43 29.67 7.78
CA ASP A 156 22.07 30.11 6.52
C ASP A 156 23.57 29.76 6.46
N SER A 157 24.11 29.15 7.53
CA SER A 157 25.55 28.94 7.73
C SER A 157 26.18 27.87 6.82
N PHE A 158 25.38 27.04 6.13
CA PHE A 158 25.88 26.00 5.22
C PHE A 158 25.29 26.13 3.81
N PRO A 159 26.08 25.87 2.75
CA PRO A 159 25.56 25.87 1.38
C PRO A 159 24.53 24.73 1.21
N GLY A 160 23.27 25.10 0.97
CA GLY A 160 22.15 24.13 0.88
C GLY A 160 22.38 22.96 -0.08
N TRP A 161 23.15 23.16 -1.16
CA TRP A 161 23.50 22.10 -2.12
C TRP A 161 24.35 20.98 -1.50
N ALA A 162 25.22 21.29 -0.53
CA ALA A 162 26.08 20.30 0.11
C ALA A 162 25.27 19.39 1.03
N PHE A 163 24.28 19.94 1.74
CA PHE A 163 23.36 19.16 2.58
C PHE A 163 22.42 18.29 1.75
N SER A 164 21.88 18.80 0.63
CA SER A 164 21.07 17.99 -0.29
C SER A 164 21.87 16.82 -0.86
N LEU A 165 23.15 17.01 -1.21
CA LEU A 165 24.00 15.90 -1.66
C LEU A 165 24.23 14.87 -0.55
N ILE A 166 24.53 15.29 0.68
CA ILE A 166 24.71 14.37 1.81
C ILE A 166 23.43 13.58 2.07
N PHE A 167 22.28 14.25 2.09
CA PHE A 167 20.99 13.61 2.35
C PHE A 167 20.61 12.65 1.21
N LEU A 168 20.91 13.01 -0.04
CA LEU A 168 20.76 12.12 -1.19
C LEU A 168 21.65 10.87 -1.06
N PHE A 169 22.93 11.02 -0.69
CA PHE A 169 23.83 9.89 -0.47
C PHE A 169 23.36 8.99 0.67
N VAL A 170 22.85 9.56 1.75
CA VAL A 170 22.26 8.80 2.87
C VAL A 170 21.01 8.05 2.41
N LEU A 171 20.13 8.69 1.65
CA LEU A 171 18.89 8.09 1.17
C LEU A 171 19.18 6.96 0.18
N VAL A 172 20.07 7.19 -0.78
CA VAL A 172 20.54 6.16 -1.73
C VAL A 172 21.25 5.03 -0.98
N GLY A 173 22.10 5.34 -0.01
CA GLY A 173 22.78 4.33 0.81
C GLY A 173 21.80 3.46 1.59
N LEU A 174 20.79 4.07 2.21
CA LEU A 174 19.74 3.36 2.95
C LEU A 174 18.87 2.52 2.01
N ASN A 175 18.59 3.03 0.79
CA ASN A 175 17.86 2.31 -0.24
C ASN A 175 18.65 1.08 -0.77
N ILE A 176 19.97 1.22 -0.97
CA ILE A 176 20.84 0.08 -1.35
C ILE A 176 20.91 -0.96 -0.23
N VAL A 177 21.04 -0.52 1.02
CA VAL A 177 21.09 -1.43 2.18
C VAL A 177 19.76 -2.16 2.36
N SER A 178 18.62 -1.49 2.19
CA SER A 178 17.31 -2.15 2.28
C SER A 178 17.13 -3.16 1.14
N VAL A 179 17.42 -2.80 -0.11
CA VAL A 179 17.35 -3.71 -1.26
C VAL A 179 18.26 -4.92 -1.05
N ARG A 180 19.47 -4.72 -0.52
CA ARG A 180 20.39 -5.80 -0.22
C ARG A 180 19.92 -6.68 0.94
N ALA A 181 19.37 -6.09 2.01
CA ALA A 181 18.79 -6.83 3.12
C ALA A 181 17.57 -7.66 2.68
N TYR A 182 16.70 -7.12 1.81
CA TYR A 182 15.63 -7.89 1.19
C TYR A 182 16.17 -8.99 0.27
N GLY A 183 17.23 -8.73 -0.50
CA GLY A 183 17.89 -9.73 -1.33
C GLY A 183 18.50 -10.89 -0.52
N GLU A 184 19.08 -10.60 0.65
CA GLU A 184 19.69 -11.61 1.54
C GLU A 184 18.63 -12.40 2.33
N VAL A 185 17.49 -11.80 2.70
CA VAL A 185 16.37 -12.49 3.39
C VAL A 185 15.63 -13.47 2.47
N TYR A 186 15.53 -13.17 1.18
CA TYR A 186 14.87 -14.03 0.18
C TYR A 186 15.86 -14.83 -0.69
N GLY A 187 17.16 -14.70 -0.45
CA GLY A 187 18.20 -15.40 -1.17
C GLY A 187 19.30 -15.89 -0.23
N ILE A 188 19.07 -17.07 0.40
CA ILE A 188 19.94 -18.26 0.43
C ILE A 188 19.18 -19.38 1.18
N SER A 189 18.55 -20.29 0.43
CA SER A 189 18.77 -21.74 0.56
C SER A 189 18.17 -22.43 -0.67
N PRO A 190 18.94 -23.30 -1.38
CA PRO A 190 18.39 -24.24 -2.36
C PRO A 190 17.47 -25.27 -1.70
#